data_AF-A0A838PNW3-F1
#
_entry.id   AF-A0A838PNW3-F1
#
_cell.length_a   1.000
_cell.length_b   1.000
_cell.length_c   1.000
_cell.angle_alpha   90.00
_cell.angle_beta   90.00
_cell.angle_gamma   90.00
#
_symmetry.space_group_name_H-M   'P 1'
#
loop_
_entity.id
_entity.type
_entity.pdbx_description
1 polymer ?
#
loop_
_entity_poly.entity_id
_entity_poly.type
_entity_poly.pdbx_seq_one_letter_code
_entity_poly.pdbx_strand_id
1 'polypeptide(L)'
;MAESSTEVASSPVSGDDLERAEAFAREPFVLEGEDAADALEPGTARRRALDAALAEIADGREGPSVQWRREFSLILGLERLLSDDEPKLVDGTTLSAHQVDALSGTLIALTAETQAAAGRNGNGNGNGNTKLEELPSGEVEIEGDDELSDDDEPLDWDAAEEAEEEQAADAAPSDDPGAARRFWFEHATGAGKTVAALGFVEASRTGGVLILTHRRNLVDQFNGELTDRGYRKRVRGPLLDDKDPPIDGPVTVETYQWFVRNAGKASDAYTIVICDEAHTALGEKTSAAIRQWQGPVFVGMTATGALIARHVTDLFPTQTSRFDLAQAA
;
A
#
# COMPACT_ATOMS: atom_id res chain seq x y z
N MET A 1 49.31 -15.49 -18.71
CA MET A 1 48.07 -15.46 -19.53
C MET A 1 47.02 -16.23 -18.72
N ALA A 2 46.06 -15.65 -18.01
CA ALA A 2 45.72 -14.27 -17.69
C ALA A 2 45.11 -14.32 -16.28
N GLU A 3 45.58 -13.48 -15.37
CA GLU A 3 44.88 -13.24 -14.11
C GLU A 3 43.73 -12.29 -14.44
N SER A 4 42.49 -12.80 -14.41
CA SER A 4 41.30 -11.97 -14.50
C SER A 4 41.15 -11.25 -13.17
N SER A 5 41.72 -10.05 -13.06
CA SER A 5 41.43 -9.12 -11.99
C SER A 5 39.99 -8.64 -12.23
N THR A 6 39.06 -9.13 -11.42
CA THR A 6 37.70 -8.60 -11.35
C THR A 6 37.81 -7.18 -10.79
N GLU A 7 37.78 -6.18 -11.67
CA GLU A 7 37.59 -4.79 -11.27
C GLU A 7 36.22 -4.70 -10.59
N VAL A 8 36.23 -4.56 -9.26
CA VAL A 8 35.04 -4.16 -8.51
C VAL A 8 34.67 -2.78 -9.02
N ALA A 9 33.57 -2.69 -9.77
CA ALA A 9 33.06 -1.43 -10.25
C ALA A 9 32.86 -0.50 -9.04
N SER A 10 33.55 0.64 -9.03
CA SER A 10 33.31 1.65 -8.00
C SER A 10 31.85 2.07 -8.08
N SER A 11 31.12 1.96 -6.96
CA SER A 11 29.74 2.45 -6.85
C SER A 11 29.61 3.84 -7.50
N PRO A 12 28.56 4.10 -8.29
CA PRO A 12 28.36 5.38 -8.96
C PRO A 12 28.09 6.54 -7.98
N VAL A 13 28.00 6.25 -6.68
CA VAL A 13 27.79 7.20 -5.58
C VAL A 13 28.83 6.95 -4.48
N SER A 14 29.27 8.02 -3.82
CA SER A 14 30.23 7.90 -2.71
C SER A 14 29.62 7.13 -1.53
N GLY A 15 30.42 6.36 -0.80
CA GLY A 15 29.95 5.64 0.38
C GLY A 15 29.38 6.57 1.45
N ASP A 16 30.02 7.73 1.68
CA ASP A 16 29.56 8.73 2.63
C ASP A 16 28.18 9.30 2.26
N ASP A 17 27.91 9.55 0.97
CA ASP A 17 26.61 10.03 0.53
C ASP A 17 25.53 8.96 0.66
N LEU A 18 25.87 7.70 0.38
CA LEU A 18 24.97 6.56 0.58
C LEU A 18 24.57 6.42 2.04
N GLU A 19 25.54 6.37 2.96
CA GLU A 19 25.27 6.27 4.41
C GLU A 19 24.40 7.44 4.93
N ARG A 20 24.68 8.67 4.47
CA ARG A 20 23.88 9.85 4.82
C ARG A 20 22.45 9.73 4.31
N ALA A 21 22.27 9.28 3.07
CA ALA A 21 20.95 9.09 2.49
C ALA A 21 20.17 7.98 3.20
N GLU A 22 20.81 6.86 3.58
CA GLU A 22 20.16 5.76 4.30
C GLU A 22 19.73 6.19 5.70
N ALA A 23 20.57 6.95 6.41
CA ALA A 23 20.22 7.53 7.71
C ALA A 23 19.03 8.49 7.60
N PHE A 24 18.97 9.29 6.54
CA PHE A 24 17.87 10.19 6.24
C PHE A 24 16.57 9.42 5.91
N ALA A 25 16.64 8.48 4.97
CA ALA A 25 15.51 7.67 4.50
C ALA A 25 14.98 6.66 5.53
N ARG A 26 15.84 6.22 6.46
CA ARG A 26 15.64 5.10 7.40
C ARG A 26 15.44 3.73 6.73
N GLU A 27 15.81 3.63 5.47
CA GLU A 27 15.77 2.43 4.66
C GLU A 27 17.09 2.30 3.88
N PRO A 28 17.58 1.06 3.64
CA PRO A 28 18.75 0.83 2.81
C PRO A 28 18.44 1.08 1.33
N PHE A 29 19.43 1.55 0.56
CA PHE A 29 19.32 1.60 -0.91
C PHE A 29 20.05 0.44 -1.59
N VAL A 30 20.94 -0.25 -0.87
CA VAL A 30 21.63 -1.46 -1.32
C VAL A 30 21.46 -2.51 -0.23
N LEU A 31 20.92 -3.67 -0.58
CA LEU A 31 20.66 -4.74 0.38
C LEU A 31 21.90 -5.62 0.59
N GLU A 32 21.88 -6.41 1.66
CA GLU A 32 23.00 -7.30 1.97
C GLU A 32 23.22 -8.33 0.84
N GLY A 33 24.44 -8.37 0.31
CA GLY A 33 24.82 -9.27 -0.78
C GLY A 33 24.59 -8.74 -2.20
N GLU A 34 24.01 -7.55 -2.36
CA GLU A 34 23.87 -6.89 -3.67
C GLU A 34 25.12 -6.10 -4.09
N ASP A 35 25.34 -6.00 -5.41
CA ASP A 35 26.31 -5.05 -5.97
C ASP A 35 25.66 -3.67 -6.09
N ALA A 36 26.27 -2.65 -5.47
CA ALA A 36 25.81 -1.27 -5.51
C ALA A 36 25.77 -0.70 -6.95
N ALA A 37 26.64 -1.16 -7.85
CA ALA A 37 26.65 -0.71 -9.25
C ALA A 37 25.37 -1.14 -10.00
N ASP A 38 24.89 -2.35 -9.73
CA ASP A 38 23.68 -2.91 -10.34
C ASP A 38 22.42 -2.36 -9.65
N ALA A 39 22.38 -2.35 -8.31
CA ALA A 39 21.24 -1.87 -7.53
C ALA A 39 20.91 -0.38 -7.81
N LEU A 40 21.96 0.43 -8.04
CA LEU A 40 21.85 1.87 -8.26
C LEU A 40 22.07 2.27 -9.73
N GLU A 41 21.81 1.36 -10.67
CA GLU A 41 21.85 1.67 -12.10
C GLU A 41 20.90 2.85 -12.43
N PRO A 42 21.28 3.77 -13.35
CA PRO A 42 20.40 4.83 -13.80
C PRO A 42 19.04 4.32 -14.28
N GLY A 43 17.96 4.87 -13.71
CA GLY A 43 16.59 4.50 -14.05
C GLY A 43 15.94 3.49 -13.10
N THR A 44 16.68 2.90 -12.15
CA THR A 44 16.06 2.09 -11.08
C THR A 44 15.28 2.96 -10.09
N ALA A 45 14.27 2.38 -9.43
CA ALA A 45 13.52 3.07 -8.39
C ALA A 45 14.42 3.48 -7.21
N ARG A 46 15.33 2.59 -6.80
CA ARG A 46 16.35 2.85 -5.75
C ARG A 46 17.26 4.01 -6.10
N ARG A 47 17.77 4.06 -7.33
CA ARG A 47 18.64 5.16 -7.78
C ARG A 47 17.91 6.51 -7.68
N ARG A 48 16.66 6.56 -8.12
CA ARG A 48 15.83 7.76 -8.03
C ARG A 48 15.54 8.18 -6.60
N ALA A 49 15.22 7.21 -5.74
CA ALA A 49 14.98 7.46 -4.33
C ALA A 49 16.22 8.05 -3.65
N LEU A 50 17.41 7.54 -3.99
CA LEU A 50 18.70 8.04 -3.50
C LEU A 50 18.98 9.47 -3.99
N ASP A 51 18.87 9.72 -5.29
CA ASP A 51 19.10 11.06 -5.85
C ASP A 51 18.13 12.10 -5.24
N ALA A 52 16.86 11.72 -5.05
CA ALA A 52 15.86 12.57 -4.40
C ALA A 52 16.18 12.80 -2.91
N ALA A 53 16.64 11.77 -2.18
CA ALA A 53 17.04 11.92 -0.78
C ALA A 53 18.25 12.86 -0.64
N LEU A 54 19.26 12.71 -1.49
CA LEU A 54 20.43 13.58 -1.52
C LEU A 54 20.08 15.04 -1.84
N ALA A 55 19.12 15.26 -2.75
CA ALA A 55 18.62 16.60 -3.05
C ALA A 55 17.96 17.24 -1.81
N GLU A 56 17.10 16.50 -1.10
CA GLU A 56 16.46 17.00 0.11
C GLU A 56 17.44 17.27 1.26
N ILE A 57 18.48 16.44 1.39
CA ILE A 57 19.57 16.67 2.34
C ILE A 57 20.35 17.93 1.98
N ALA A 58 20.61 18.16 0.69
CA ALA A 58 21.28 19.38 0.22
C ALA A 58 20.44 20.64 0.50
N ASP A 59 19.11 20.52 0.48
CA ASP A 59 18.16 21.57 0.88
C ASP A 59 18.08 21.77 2.41
N GLY A 60 18.84 20.99 3.20
CA GLY A 60 18.95 21.13 4.65
C GLY A 60 17.81 20.48 5.43
N ARG A 61 17.06 19.54 4.85
CA ARG A 61 16.02 18.79 5.57
C ARG A 61 16.63 17.79 6.55
N GLU A 62 16.02 17.66 7.72
CA GLU A 62 16.43 16.69 8.75
C GLU A 62 15.82 15.29 8.54
N GLY A 63 14.77 15.19 7.72
CA GLY A 63 14.11 13.93 7.37
C GLY A 63 13.34 14.03 6.05
N PRO A 64 12.90 12.89 5.50
CA PRO A 64 12.30 12.81 4.19
C PRO A 64 10.97 13.55 4.18
N SER A 65 10.73 14.36 3.15
CA SER A 65 9.47 15.04 2.97
C SER A 65 8.31 14.07 2.74
N VAL A 66 7.09 14.55 2.92
CA VAL A 66 5.89 13.77 2.61
C VAL A 66 5.90 13.28 1.16
N GLN A 67 6.35 14.10 0.21
CA GLN A 67 6.43 13.71 -1.19
C GLN A 67 7.40 12.54 -1.38
N TRP A 68 8.62 12.65 -0.84
CA TRP A 68 9.60 11.57 -0.93
C TRP A 68 9.06 10.28 -0.30
N ARG A 69 8.41 10.37 0.86
CA ARG A 69 7.84 9.20 1.54
C ARG A 69 6.73 8.53 0.73
N ARG A 70 5.87 9.31 0.07
CA ARG A 70 4.80 8.80 -0.82
C ARG A 70 5.34 8.11 -2.06
N GLU A 71 6.48 8.56 -2.58
CA GLU A 71 7.06 8.02 -3.80
C GLU A 71 7.92 6.78 -3.52
N PHE A 72 8.73 6.80 -2.46
CA PHE A 72 9.82 5.82 -2.31
C PHE A 72 9.79 4.98 -1.04
N SER A 73 9.20 5.47 0.07
CA SER A 73 9.34 4.77 1.36
C SER A 73 8.78 3.36 1.34
N LEU A 74 7.63 3.13 0.69
CA LEU A 74 7.03 1.81 0.63
C LEU A 74 7.80 0.86 -0.29
N ILE A 75 8.36 1.36 -1.40
CA ILE A 75 9.16 0.54 -2.32
C ILE A 75 10.39 0.00 -1.58
N LEU A 76 11.19 0.90 -0.98
CA LEU A 76 12.42 0.51 -0.29
C LEU A 76 12.15 -0.41 0.90
N GLY A 77 11.10 -0.14 1.68
CA GLY A 77 10.78 -0.97 2.83
C GLY A 77 10.17 -2.32 2.46
N LEU A 78 9.45 -2.44 1.34
CA LEU A 78 9.04 -3.74 0.78
C LEU A 78 10.25 -4.54 0.28
N GLU A 79 11.17 -3.91 -0.44
CA GLU A 79 12.41 -4.56 -0.88
C GLU A 79 13.22 -5.11 0.30
N ARG A 80 13.38 -4.30 1.37
CA ARG A 80 14.05 -4.74 2.60
C ARG A 80 13.31 -5.89 3.28
N LEU A 81 11.98 -5.84 3.35
CA LEU A 81 11.19 -6.86 4.03
C LEU A 81 11.24 -8.19 3.25
N LEU A 82 11.17 -8.12 1.92
CA LEU A 82 11.09 -9.27 1.02
C LEU A 82 12.46 -9.85 0.63
N SER A 83 13.56 -9.21 1.02
CA SER A 83 14.90 -9.76 0.81
C SER A 83 15.30 -10.83 1.83
N ASP A 84 14.58 -10.92 2.95
CA ASP A 84 14.71 -12.04 3.87
C ASP A 84 13.99 -13.27 3.28
N ASP A 85 14.63 -14.44 3.31
CA ASP A 85 14.02 -15.70 2.86
C ASP A 85 12.75 -16.05 3.67
N GLU A 86 12.70 -15.63 4.93
CA GLU A 86 11.53 -15.74 5.80
C GLU A 86 11.17 -14.36 6.35
N PRO A 87 10.40 -13.53 5.63
CA PRO A 87 10.01 -12.20 6.11
C PRO A 87 9.22 -12.27 7.43
N LYS A 88 9.57 -11.45 8.42
CA LYS A 88 8.97 -11.48 9.77
C LYS A 88 8.42 -10.12 10.19
N LEU A 89 7.37 -10.16 11.00
CA LEU A 89 6.89 -9.01 11.76
C LEU A 89 7.79 -8.76 12.99
N VAL A 90 7.58 -7.64 13.69
CA VAL A 90 8.35 -7.24 14.89
C VAL A 90 8.34 -8.31 16.00
N ASP A 91 7.26 -9.07 16.14
CA ASP A 91 7.11 -10.13 17.12
C ASP A 91 7.76 -11.48 16.70
N GLY A 92 8.36 -11.54 15.50
CA GLY A 92 8.94 -12.74 14.92
C GLY A 92 7.95 -13.63 14.16
N THR A 93 6.69 -13.20 14.00
CA THR A 93 5.71 -13.92 13.16
C THR A 93 6.17 -13.90 11.71
N THR A 94 6.42 -15.08 11.13
CA THR A 94 6.75 -15.22 9.70
C THR A 94 5.53 -14.99 8.82
N LEU A 95 5.72 -14.25 7.73
CA LEU A 95 4.71 -14.06 6.70
C LEU A 95 4.53 -15.34 5.89
N SER A 96 3.27 -15.70 5.60
CA SER A 96 2.97 -16.85 4.75
C SER A 96 3.32 -16.56 3.28
N ALA A 97 3.49 -17.61 2.46
CA ALA A 97 3.79 -17.46 1.04
C ALA A 97 2.77 -16.57 0.31
N HIS A 98 1.48 -16.67 0.67
CA HIS A 98 0.42 -15.84 0.11
C HIS A 98 0.58 -14.35 0.48
N GLN A 99 0.95 -14.07 1.73
CA GLN A 99 1.18 -12.69 2.17
C GLN A 99 2.40 -12.09 1.48
N VAL A 100 3.46 -12.88 1.32
CA VAL A 100 4.66 -12.51 0.57
C VAL A 100 4.32 -12.22 -0.89
N ASP A 101 3.47 -13.03 -1.53
CA ASP A 101 3.01 -12.81 -2.91
C ASP A 101 2.25 -11.50 -3.07
N ALA A 102 1.29 -11.20 -2.19
CA ALA A 102 0.54 -9.94 -2.20
C ALA A 102 1.43 -8.69 -2.02
N LEU A 103 2.41 -8.76 -1.10
CA LEU A 103 3.39 -7.69 -0.90
C LEU A 103 4.31 -7.54 -2.12
N SER A 104 4.77 -8.64 -2.70
CA SER A 104 5.64 -8.67 -3.88
C SER A 104 4.94 -8.11 -5.12
N GLY A 105 3.69 -8.49 -5.36
CA GLY A 105 2.88 -7.94 -6.44
C GLY A 105 2.68 -6.42 -6.31
N THR A 106 2.51 -5.94 -5.08
CA THR A 106 2.42 -4.49 -4.81
C THR A 106 3.75 -3.79 -5.08
N LEU A 107 4.88 -4.37 -4.65
CA LEU A 107 6.22 -3.85 -4.94
C LEU A 107 6.47 -3.74 -6.44
N ILE A 108 6.19 -4.81 -7.20
CA ILE A 108 6.39 -4.84 -8.66
C ILE A 108 5.61 -3.71 -9.33
N ALA A 109 4.35 -3.53 -8.97
CA ALA A 109 3.50 -2.49 -9.56
C ALA A 109 3.99 -1.07 -9.22
N LEU A 110 4.40 -0.82 -7.96
CA LEU A 110 4.93 0.48 -7.53
C LEU A 110 6.28 0.81 -8.19
N THR A 111 7.17 -0.18 -8.30
CA THR A 111 8.46 -0.02 -8.98
C THR A 111 8.25 0.29 -10.46
N ALA A 112 7.36 -0.44 -11.14
CA ALA A 112 7.04 -0.21 -12.54
C ALA A 112 6.46 1.19 -12.79
N GLU A 113 5.51 1.67 -11.98
CA GLU A 113 4.95 3.02 -12.13
C GLU A 113 6.01 4.09 -11.86
N THR A 114 6.85 3.90 -10.84
CA THR A 114 7.95 4.80 -10.54
C THR A 114 8.91 4.87 -11.73
N GLN A 115 9.36 3.75 -12.27
CA GLN A 115 10.25 3.73 -13.43
C GLN A 115 9.59 4.32 -14.69
N ALA A 116 8.29 4.08 -14.92
CA ALA A 116 7.55 4.65 -16.04
C ALA A 116 7.45 6.19 -15.95
N ALA A 117 7.24 6.75 -14.75
CA ALA A 117 7.24 8.20 -14.54
C ALA A 117 8.58 8.85 -14.91
N ALA A 118 9.70 8.13 -14.76
CA ALA A 118 11.02 8.61 -15.18
C ALA A 118 11.12 8.77 -16.71
N GLY A 119 10.56 7.81 -17.46
CA GLY A 119 10.55 7.84 -18.93
C GLY A 119 9.71 8.98 -19.52
N ARG A 120 8.62 9.36 -18.84
CA ARG A 120 7.73 10.47 -19.27
C ARG A 120 8.41 11.85 -19.18
N ASN A 121 9.36 12.04 -18.26
CA ASN A 121 10.12 13.29 -18.10
C ASN A 121 11.27 13.46 -19.13
N GLY A 122 11.61 12.43 -19.91
CA GLY A 122 12.71 12.43 -20.87
C GLY A 122 12.31 12.53 -22.35
N ASN A 123 11.07 12.19 -22.71
CA ASN A 123 10.59 12.33 -24.09
C ASN A 123 9.06 12.34 -24.08
N GLY A 124 8.45 13.44 -24.51
CA GLY A 124 7.00 13.54 -24.64
C GLY A 124 6.46 12.47 -25.60
N ASN A 125 5.34 11.88 -25.18
CA ASN A 125 4.43 11.00 -25.94
C ASN A 125 4.59 9.49 -25.70
N GLY A 126 3.70 8.94 -24.89
CA GLY A 126 3.47 7.50 -24.74
C GLY A 126 2.48 7.18 -23.63
N ASN A 127 1.18 7.24 -23.94
CA ASN A 127 0.12 6.68 -23.10
C ASN A 127 0.25 5.15 -23.13
N GLY A 128 1.15 4.61 -22.31
CA GLY A 128 1.38 3.18 -22.15
C GLY A 128 0.42 2.63 -21.11
N ASN A 129 -0.77 2.24 -21.55
CA ASN A 129 -1.64 1.38 -20.76
C ASN A 129 -0.94 0.01 -20.67
N THR A 130 -0.16 -0.22 -19.60
CA THR A 130 0.42 -1.53 -19.31
C THR A 130 -0.72 -2.44 -18.92
N LYS A 131 -1.32 -3.07 -19.93
CA LYS A 131 -2.34 -4.11 -19.74
C LYS A 131 -1.64 -5.34 -19.19
N LEU A 132 -1.52 -5.43 -17.87
CA LEU A 132 -1.36 -6.71 -17.20
C LEU A 132 -2.56 -7.56 -17.62
N GLU A 133 -2.32 -8.78 -18.10
CA GLU A 133 -3.37 -9.66 -18.66
C GLU A 133 -4.61 -9.68 -17.75
N GLU A 134 -5.74 -9.20 -18.27
CA GLU A 134 -7.06 -9.48 -17.72
C GLU A 134 -7.26 -11.00 -17.82
N LEU A 135 -6.91 -11.72 -16.75
CA LEU A 135 -7.17 -13.14 -16.66
C LEU A 135 -8.68 -13.35 -16.48
N PRO A 136 -9.30 -14.25 -17.27
CA PRO A 136 -10.74 -14.45 -17.27
C PRO A 136 -11.26 -14.73 -15.86
N SER A 137 -12.35 -14.03 -15.50
CA SER A 137 -13.10 -14.24 -14.26
C SER A 137 -13.78 -15.61 -14.33
N GLY A 138 -13.12 -16.63 -13.81
CA GLY A 138 -13.72 -17.94 -13.56
C GLY A 138 -14.64 -17.84 -12.34
N GLU A 139 -15.90 -17.53 -12.58
CA GLU A 139 -16.96 -17.53 -11.56
C GLU A 139 -17.14 -18.94 -10.98
N VAL A 140 -17.06 -19.04 -9.66
CA VAL A 140 -17.70 -20.12 -8.90
C VAL A 140 -18.49 -19.45 -7.79
N GLU A 141 -19.82 -19.45 -7.94
CA GLU A 141 -20.74 -19.05 -6.87
C GLU A 141 -20.55 -20.00 -5.68
N ILE A 142 -20.11 -19.46 -4.55
CA ILE A 142 -20.17 -20.17 -3.26
C ILE A 142 -21.29 -19.49 -2.48
N GLU A 143 -22.46 -20.14 -2.46
CA GLU A 143 -23.54 -19.83 -1.53
C GLU A 143 -23.05 -20.15 -0.10
N GLY A 144 -22.77 -19.09 0.67
CA GLY A 144 -22.46 -19.16 2.09
C GLY A 144 -23.36 -18.17 2.83
N ASP A 145 -24.47 -18.68 3.31
CA ASP A 145 -25.44 -18.04 4.20
C ASP A 145 -24.77 -17.66 5.53
N ASP A 146 -24.43 -16.39 5.70
CA ASP A 146 -24.10 -15.84 7.01
C ASP A 146 -25.41 -15.35 7.66
N GLU A 147 -25.98 -16.21 8.51
CA GLU A 147 -27.07 -15.87 9.44
C GLU A 147 -26.66 -14.63 10.27
N LEU A 148 -27.26 -13.49 9.93
CA LEU A 148 -27.28 -12.28 10.75
C LEU A 148 -27.99 -12.60 12.07
N SER A 149 -27.28 -12.56 13.20
CA SER A 149 -27.90 -12.72 14.50
C SER A 149 -28.61 -11.43 14.92
N ASP A 150 -29.86 -11.54 15.38
CA ASP A 150 -30.81 -10.49 15.85
C ASP A 150 -30.31 -9.47 16.91
N ASP A 151 -29.01 -9.42 17.25
CA ASP A 151 -28.42 -8.43 18.16
C ASP A 151 -27.80 -7.23 17.39
N ASP A 152 -28.32 -6.97 16.20
CA ASP A 152 -27.95 -5.86 15.31
C ASP A 152 -28.29 -4.51 15.95
N GLU A 153 -27.26 -3.74 16.36
CA GLU A 153 -27.42 -2.29 16.35
C GLU A 153 -27.64 -1.85 14.91
N PRO A 154 -28.73 -1.11 14.60
CA PRO A 154 -28.99 -0.68 13.24
C PRO A 154 -27.84 0.20 12.76
N LEU A 155 -27.10 -0.35 11.80
CA LEU A 155 -26.35 0.37 10.80
C LEU A 155 -27.21 1.57 10.33
N ASP A 156 -26.77 2.83 10.53
CA ASP A 156 -27.52 4.06 10.16
C ASP A 156 -27.59 4.32 8.65
N TRP A 157 -27.64 3.24 7.88
CA TRP A 157 -27.74 3.28 6.43
C TRP A 157 -29.22 3.43 6.11
N ASP A 158 -29.60 4.63 5.67
CA ASP A 158 -30.93 4.85 5.12
C ASP A 158 -31.08 4.01 3.84
N ALA A 159 -31.75 2.87 3.92
CA ALA A 159 -32.08 2.01 2.77
C ALA A 159 -32.86 2.74 1.65
N ALA A 160 -33.38 3.94 1.94
CA ALA A 160 -34.00 4.83 0.98
C ALA A 160 -32.98 5.62 0.13
N GLU A 161 -31.80 5.97 0.67
CA GLU A 161 -30.71 6.58 -0.12
C GLU A 161 -30.14 5.54 -1.11
N GLU A 162 -29.99 4.27 -0.70
CA GLU A 162 -29.45 3.18 -1.51
C GLU A 162 -30.25 2.91 -2.81
N ALA A 163 -31.59 2.96 -2.73
CA ALA A 163 -32.46 2.72 -3.88
C ALA A 163 -32.50 3.89 -4.90
N GLU A 164 -32.21 5.12 -4.46
CA GLU A 164 -32.02 6.28 -5.35
C GLU A 164 -30.59 6.29 -5.93
N GLU A 165 -29.59 5.81 -5.17
CA GLU A 165 -28.18 5.72 -5.55
C GLU A 165 -27.87 4.61 -6.57
N GLU A 166 -28.66 3.52 -6.61
CA GLU A 166 -28.60 2.50 -7.67
C GLU A 166 -28.98 3.05 -9.06
N GLN A 167 -29.82 4.10 -9.14
CA GLN A 167 -30.26 4.69 -10.41
C GLN A 167 -29.27 5.72 -10.99
N ALA A 168 -28.24 6.12 -10.22
CA ALA A 168 -27.25 7.12 -10.63
C ALA A 168 -25.88 6.52 -11.04
N ALA A 169 -25.71 5.20 -10.94
CA ALA A 169 -24.45 4.51 -11.25
C ALA A 169 -24.28 4.34 -12.77
N ASP A 170 -23.90 5.40 -13.47
CA ASP A 170 -23.42 5.29 -14.84
C ASP A 170 -22.20 6.18 -15.08
N ALA A 171 -21.16 5.55 -15.65
CA ALA A 171 -19.80 6.04 -15.93
C ALA A 171 -18.79 6.01 -14.76
N ALA A 172 -17.94 4.98 -14.74
CA ALA A 172 -16.58 5.12 -14.22
C ALA A 172 -15.90 6.33 -14.91
N PRO A 173 -15.33 7.30 -14.17
CA PRO A 173 -14.66 8.44 -14.78
C PRO A 173 -13.57 7.96 -15.71
N SER A 174 -13.56 8.43 -16.97
CA SER A 174 -12.60 7.99 -18.00
C SER A 174 -11.15 8.40 -17.73
N ASP A 175 -10.90 9.16 -16.68
CA ASP A 175 -9.57 9.61 -16.26
C ASP A 175 -9.53 9.60 -14.72
N ASP A 176 -8.94 8.55 -14.15
CA ASP A 176 -8.78 8.37 -12.70
C ASP A 176 -7.28 8.37 -12.36
N PRO A 177 -6.70 9.54 -12.07
CA PRO A 177 -5.25 9.69 -11.93
C PRO A 177 -4.64 8.85 -10.81
N GLY A 178 -5.44 8.48 -9.80
CA GLY A 178 -5.00 7.66 -8.68
C GLY A 178 -5.13 6.15 -8.90
N ALA A 179 -5.66 5.70 -10.05
CA ALA A 179 -5.85 4.28 -10.36
C ALA A 179 -4.59 3.43 -10.22
N ALA A 180 -3.45 3.91 -10.72
CA ALA A 180 -2.18 3.17 -10.68
C ALA A 180 -1.63 2.95 -9.26
N ARG A 181 -2.15 3.67 -8.26
CA ARG A 181 -1.73 3.58 -6.84
C ARG A 181 -2.75 2.84 -5.97
N ARG A 182 -3.73 2.15 -6.58
CA ARG A 182 -4.78 1.42 -5.87
C ARG A 182 -4.72 -0.06 -6.24
N PHE A 183 -4.43 -0.87 -5.23
CA PHE A 183 -4.19 -2.30 -5.35
C PHE A 183 -5.22 -3.05 -4.52
N TRP A 184 -5.49 -4.29 -4.88
CA TRP A 184 -6.18 -5.21 -3.99
C TRP A 184 -5.66 -6.64 -4.14
N PHE A 185 -5.88 -7.45 -3.12
CA PHE A 185 -5.66 -8.87 -3.20
C PHE A 185 -6.74 -9.62 -2.45
N GLU A 186 -6.96 -10.85 -2.91
CA GLU A 186 -7.94 -11.74 -2.32
C GLU A 186 -7.35 -12.38 -1.06
N HIS A 187 -8.11 -12.34 0.03
CA HIS A 187 -7.70 -12.94 1.28
C HIS A 187 -8.91 -13.53 2.00
N ALA A 188 -8.92 -14.86 2.19
CA ALA A 188 -9.97 -15.55 2.93
C ALA A 188 -10.10 -15.00 4.36
N THR A 189 -11.34 -14.95 4.88
CA THR A 189 -11.62 -14.61 6.27
C THR A 189 -10.94 -15.62 7.21
N GLY A 190 -10.31 -15.14 8.27
CA GLY A 190 -9.56 -15.99 9.22
C GLY A 190 -8.16 -16.44 8.77
N ALA A 191 -7.73 -16.17 7.53
CA ALA A 191 -6.43 -16.59 7.02
C ALA A 191 -5.26 -15.64 7.37
N GLY A 192 -5.49 -14.61 8.20
CA GLY A 192 -4.44 -13.69 8.65
C GLY A 192 -4.38 -12.35 7.90
N LYS A 193 -5.53 -11.77 7.52
CA LYS A 193 -5.62 -10.41 6.94
C LYS A 193 -4.86 -9.37 7.77
N THR A 194 -4.98 -9.44 9.10
CA THR A 194 -4.23 -8.54 9.98
C THR A 194 -2.72 -8.68 9.78
N VAL A 195 -2.19 -9.90 9.69
CA VAL A 195 -0.76 -10.15 9.46
C VAL A 195 -0.31 -9.57 8.12
N ALA A 196 -1.12 -9.70 7.06
CA ALA A 196 -0.84 -9.05 5.76
C ALA A 196 -0.79 -7.52 5.87
N ALA A 197 -1.77 -6.92 6.56
CA ALA A 197 -1.80 -5.48 6.81
C ALA A 197 -0.58 -5.01 7.60
N LEU A 198 -0.17 -5.76 8.63
CA LEU A 198 1.03 -5.48 9.41
C LEU A 198 2.31 -5.66 8.59
N GLY A 199 2.31 -6.48 7.53
CA GLY A 199 3.40 -6.53 6.55
C GLY A 199 3.65 -5.18 5.89
N PHE A 200 2.58 -4.46 5.49
CA PHE A 200 2.70 -3.09 4.97
C PHE A 200 3.12 -2.08 6.05
N VAL A 201 2.66 -2.26 7.29
CA VAL A 201 3.12 -1.44 8.43
C VAL A 201 4.63 -1.64 8.65
N GLU A 202 5.10 -2.87 8.59
CA GLU A 202 6.52 -3.23 8.76
C GLU A 202 7.39 -2.70 7.61
N ALA A 203 6.86 -2.75 6.39
CA ALA A 203 7.49 -2.20 5.20
C ALA A 203 7.47 -0.66 5.15
N SER A 204 6.81 0.03 6.07
CA SER A 204 6.76 1.49 6.07
C SER A 204 7.34 2.07 7.35
N ARG A 205 8.64 2.40 7.39
CA ARG A 205 9.27 2.97 8.60
C ARG A 205 9.03 4.47 8.79
N THR A 206 8.87 5.21 7.70
CA THR A 206 8.68 6.67 7.74
C THR A 206 7.30 7.10 7.27
N GLY A 207 6.67 6.32 6.39
CA GLY A 207 5.34 6.56 5.87
C GLY A 207 4.24 6.29 6.89
N GLY A 208 3.24 7.18 6.97
CA GLY A 208 2.07 6.97 7.80
C GLY A 208 1.12 5.94 7.18
N VAL A 209 0.52 5.11 8.01
CA VAL A 209 -0.44 4.08 7.60
C VAL A 209 -1.80 4.36 8.24
N LEU A 210 -2.84 4.45 7.41
CA LEU A 210 -4.23 4.50 7.85
C LEU A 210 -4.90 3.16 7.53
N ILE A 211 -5.37 2.44 8.53
CA ILE A 211 -6.15 1.21 8.36
C ILE A 211 -7.62 1.57 8.53
N LEU A 212 -8.42 1.28 7.51
CA LEU A 212 -9.86 1.49 7.47
C LEU A 212 -10.58 0.16 7.61
N THR A 213 -11.52 0.10 8.54
CA THR A 213 -12.39 -1.06 8.74
C THR A 213 -13.87 -0.65 8.78
N HIS A 214 -14.78 -1.60 8.66
CA HIS A 214 -16.22 -1.35 8.58
C HIS A 214 -16.90 -1.30 9.96
N ARG A 215 -16.28 -1.81 11.03
CA ARG A 215 -16.87 -1.83 12.38
C ARG A 215 -15.94 -1.26 13.45
N ARG A 216 -16.52 -0.66 14.48
CA ARG A 216 -15.76 -0.07 15.60
C ARG A 216 -15.07 -1.12 16.47
N ASN A 217 -15.69 -2.27 16.72
CA ASN A 217 -15.04 -3.36 17.46
C ASN A 217 -13.78 -3.88 16.77
N LEU A 218 -13.75 -3.86 15.42
CA LEU A 218 -12.57 -4.21 14.65
C LEU A 218 -11.45 -3.17 14.83
N VAL A 219 -11.78 -1.89 14.99
CA VAL A 219 -10.78 -0.85 15.31
C VAL A 219 -10.07 -1.20 16.62
N ASP A 220 -10.81 -1.56 17.67
CA ASP A 220 -10.23 -1.96 18.94
C ASP A 220 -9.41 -3.25 18.83
N GLN A 221 -9.88 -4.23 18.05
CA GLN A 221 -9.16 -5.47 17.78
C GLN A 221 -7.83 -5.22 17.08
N PHE A 222 -7.81 -4.44 15.99
CA PHE A 222 -6.59 -4.09 15.25
C PHE A 222 -5.60 -3.33 16.15
N ASN A 223 -6.08 -2.40 16.98
CA ASN A 223 -5.22 -1.68 17.92
C ASN A 223 -4.63 -2.61 19.00
N GLY A 224 -5.40 -3.59 19.46
CA GLY A 224 -4.93 -4.67 20.33
C GLY A 224 -3.81 -5.47 19.67
N GLU A 225 -4.05 -5.99 18.46
CA GLU A 225 -3.06 -6.77 17.71
C GLU A 225 -1.79 -5.97 17.40
N LEU A 226 -1.90 -4.72 16.95
CA LEU A 226 -0.75 -3.84 16.74
C LEU A 226 0.06 -3.67 18.02
N THR A 227 -0.61 -3.51 19.16
CA THR A 227 0.05 -3.33 20.46
C THR A 227 0.78 -4.60 20.88
N ASP A 228 0.11 -5.75 20.82
CA ASP A 228 0.64 -7.05 21.27
C ASP A 228 1.83 -7.50 20.41
N ARG A 229 1.81 -7.16 19.12
CA ARG A 229 2.88 -7.48 18.16
C ARG A 229 4.04 -6.48 18.16
N GLY A 230 4.00 -5.45 19.02
CA GLY A 230 5.12 -4.53 19.26
C GLY A 230 5.05 -3.17 18.57
N TYR A 231 3.98 -2.87 17.81
CA TYR A 231 3.81 -1.60 17.09
C TYR A 231 3.25 -0.47 17.96
N ARG A 232 3.05 -0.69 19.27
CA ARG A 232 2.45 0.28 20.21
C ARG A 232 3.00 1.71 20.10
N LYS A 233 4.31 1.87 19.87
CA LYS A 233 4.95 3.20 19.76
C LYS A 233 4.52 3.98 18.52
N ARG A 234 4.08 3.28 17.48
CA ARG A 234 3.62 3.87 16.21
C ARG A 234 2.12 4.12 16.18
N VAL A 235 1.34 3.44 17.04
CA VAL A 235 -0.11 3.64 17.12
C VAL A 235 -0.42 5.06 17.59
N ARG A 236 -1.20 5.79 16.78
CA ARG A 236 -1.61 7.17 17.04
C ARG A 236 -3.08 7.35 16.67
N GLY A 237 -3.74 8.24 17.40
CA GLY A 237 -5.06 8.72 16.99
C GLY A 237 -5.01 9.43 15.63
N PRO A 238 -6.17 9.80 15.07
CA PRO A 238 -6.23 10.31 13.72
C PRO A 238 -5.43 11.58 13.49
N LEU A 239 -4.74 11.61 12.36
CA LEU A 239 -3.92 12.71 11.90
C LEU A 239 -4.77 13.57 10.95
N LEU A 240 -5.04 14.80 11.37
CA LEU A 240 -5.90 15.75 10.65
C LEU A 240 -5.20 17.11 10.58
N ASP A 241 -5.15 17.70 9.39
CA ASP A 241 -4.62 19.06 9.17
C ASP A 241 -3.21 19.32 9.76
N ASP A 242 -2.36 18.28 9.87
CA ASP A 242 -1.06 18.40 10.53
C ASP A 242 -0.05 19.22 9.71
N LYS A 243 0.50 20.25 10.34
CA LYS A 243 1.53 21.12 9.73
C LYS A 243 2.93 20.51 9.72
N ASP A 244 3.18 19.55 10.61
CA ASP A 244 4.46 18.83 10.72
C ASP A 244 4.20 17.36 11.06
N PRO A 245 3.94 16.53 10.06
CA PRO A 245 3.52 15.16 10.26
C PRO A 245 4.67 14.29 10.82
N PRO A 246 4.41 13.40 11.79
CA PRO A 246 5.44 12.53 12.35
C PRO A 246 6.16 11.70 11.27
N ILE A 247 7.48 11.60 11.40
CA ILE A 247 8.35 10.85 10.47
C ILE A 247 8.63 9.41 10.92
N ASP A 248 8.03 8.98 12.03
CA ASP A 248 8.17 7.65 12.64
C ASP A 248 7.12 6.64 12.15
N GLY A 249 6.50 6.93 11.00
CA GLY A 249 5.51 6.07 10.37
C GLY A 249 4.29 5.84 11.26
N PRO A 250 3.51 6.86 11.61
CA PRO A 250 2.37 6.71 12.49
C PRO A 250 1.34 5.75 11.90
N VAL A 251 0.75 4.90 12.74
CA VAL A 251 -0.30 3.96 12.37
C VAL A 251 -1.60 4.39 13.05
N THR A 252 -2.63 4.62 12.25
CA THR A 252 -3.97 4.96 12.71
C THR A 252 -4.94 3.91 12.22
N VAL A 253 -5.86 3.48 13.08
CA VAL A 253 -6.95 2.58 12.72
C VAL A 253 -8.26 3.30 12.95
N GLU A 254 -9.10 3.40 11.93
CA GLU A 254 -10.38 4.09 11.99
C GLU A 254 -11.43 3.39 11.12
N THR A 255 -12.69 3.84 11.20
CA THR A 255 -13.76 3.28 10.36
C THR A 255 -13.90 4.00 9.02
N TYR A 256 -14.50 3.33 8.02
CA TYR A 256 -14.91 4.02 6.78
C TYR A 256 -15.86 5.20 7.04
N GLN A 257 -16.77 5.08 8.01
CA GLN A 257 -17.67 6.18 8.40
C GLN A 257 -16.89 7.39 8.92
N TRP A 258 -15.83 7.16 9.71
CA TRP A 258 -14.93 8.22 10.13
C TRP A 258 -14.21 8.83 8.93
N PHE A 259 -13.70 8.01 8.02
CA PHE A 259 -12.96 8.46 6.85
C PHE A 259 -13.79 9.37 5.95
N VAL A 260 -15.01 8.98 5.57
CA VAL A 260 -15.89 9.81 4.71
C VAL A 260 -16.17 11.18 5.33
N ARG A 261 -16.30 11.26 6.66
CA ARG A 261 -16.53 12.53 7.37
C ARG A 261 -15.30 13.43 7.43
N ASN A 262 -14.10 12.88 7.25
CA ASN A 262 -12.84 13.58 7.47
C ASN A 262 -11.89 13.57 6.26
N ALA A 263 -12.26 12.95 5.13
CA ALA A 263 -11.37 12.71 3.99
C ALA A 263 -10.69 13.99 3.48
N GLY A 264 -11.40 15.12 3.45
CA GLY A 264 -10.85 16.42 3.04
C GLY A 264 -9.89 17.08 4.04
N LYS A 265 -9.72 16.50 5.24
CA LYS A 265 -8.83 16.97 6.31
C LYS A 265 -7.77 15.93 6.69
N ALA A 266 -7.84 14.74 6.09
CA ALA A 266 -6.92 13.66 6.39
C ALA A 266 -5.49 14.11 6.08
N SER A 267 -4.59 13.90 7.04
CA SER A 267 -3.22 14.39 6.95
C SER A 267 -2.48 13.78 5.77
N ASP A 268 -1.68 14.59 5.09
CA ASP A 268 -0.82 14.11 4.02
C ASP A 268 0.29 13.16 4.51
N ALA A 269 0.46 13.05 5.84
CA ALA A 269 1.32 12.07 6.50
C ALA A 269 1.07 10.63 6.07
N TYR A 270 -0.21 10.31 5.80
CA TYR A 270 -0.59 8.99 5.35
C TYR A 270 -0.08 8.78 3.93
N THR A 271 0.84 7.83 3.81
CA THR A 271 1.41 7.39 2.54
C THR A 271 0.78 6.07 2.09
N ILE A 272 0.13 5.35 3.01
CA ILE A 272 -0.54 4.08 2.77
C ILE A 272 -1.91 4.12 3.44
N VAL A 273 -2.94 3.68 2.72
CA VAL A 273 -4.28 3.43 3.27
C VAL A 273 -4.63 1.96 3.02
N ILE A 274 -4.86 1.21 4.08
CA ILE A 274 -5.25 -0.19 4.02
C ILE A 274 -6.76 -0.28 4.24
N CYS A 275 -7.48 -0.81 3.26
CA CYS A 275 -8.93 -0.94 3.27
C CYS A 275 -9.30 -2.40 3.57
N ASP A 276 -9.64 -2.68 4.83
CA ASP A 276 -10.16 -3.98 5.27
C ASP A 276 -11.62 -4.15 4.83
N GLU A 277 -11.98 -5.36 4.40
CA GLU A 277 -13.22 -5.64 3.65
C GLU A 277 -13.48 -4.60 2.55
N ALA A 278 -12.53 -4.49 1.62
CA ALA A 278 -12.52 -3.46 0.58
C ALA A 278 -13.81 -3.36 -0.26
N HIS A 279 -14.61 -4.42 -0.37
CA HIS A 279 -15.92 -4.36 -1.03
C HIS A 279 -16.89 -3.38 -0.33
N THR A 280 -16.73 -3.13 0.98
CA THR A 280 -17.52 -2.14 1.73
C THR A 280 -17.17 -0.70 1.36
N ALA A 281 -16.00 -0.47 0.73
CA ALA A 281 -15.57 0.85 0.26
C ALA A 281 -16.22 1.25 -1.07
N LEU A 282 -17.02 0.38 -1.69
CA LEU A 282 -17.66 0.60 -3.00
C LEU A 282 -18.87 1.55 -2.96
N GLY A 283 -19.32 1.98 -1.78
CA GLY A 283 -20.31 3.04 -1.63
C GLY A 283 -19.86 4.35 -2.29
N GLU A 284 -20.79 5.15 -2.81
CA GLU A 284 -20.47 6.34 -3.62
C GLU A 284 -19.62 7.37 -2.86
N LYS A 285 -20.02 7.71 -1.62
CA LYS A 285 -19.29 8.69 -0.78
C LYS A 285 -17.86 8.23 -0.47
N THR A 286 -17.67 6.95 -0.13
CA THR A 286 -16.35 6.37 0.19
C THR A 286 -15.46 6.26 -1.05
N SER A 287 -16.00 5.74 -2.15
CA SER A 287 -15.27 5.62 -3.42
C SER A 287 -14.86 6.98 -3.98
N ALA A 288 -15.74 7.99 -3.90
CA ALA A 288 -15.42 9.37 -4.28
C ALA A 288 -14.30 9.96 -3.40
N ALA A 289 -14.34 9.75 -2.09
CA ALA A 289 -13.30 10.20 -1.17
C ALA A 289 -11.93 9.54 -1.48
N ILE A 290 -11.91 8.24 -1.77
CA ILE A 290 -10.70 7.50 -2.16
C ILE A 290 -10.14 8.04 -3.49
N ARG A 291 -10.99 8.23 -4.51
CA ARG A 291 -10.58 8.77 -5.81
C ARG A 291 -10.01 10.19 -5.73
N GLN A 292 -10.55 11.02 -4.83
CA GLN A 292 -10.07 12.39 -4.63
C GLN A 292 -8.69 12.44 -3.94
N TRP A 293 -8.36 11.45 -3.11
CA TRP A 293 -7.13 11.45 -2.33
C TRP A 293 -5.99 10.72 -3.04
N GLN A 294 -5.29 11.41 -3.95
CA GLN A 294 -4.31 10.79 -4.85
C GLN A 294 -2.91 10.56 -4.24
N GLY A 295 -2.66 11.09 -3.05
CA GLY A 295 -1.36 11.03 -2.38
C GLY A 295 -0.93 9.63 -1.93
N PRO A 296 -1.72 8.95 -1.08
CA PRO A 296 -1.35 7.63 -0.57
C PRO A 296 -1.47 6.51 -1.62
N VAL A 297 -0.84 5.38 -1.33
CA VAL A 297 -1.14 4.09 -1.95
C VAL A 297 -2.32 3.47 -1.22
N PHE A 298 -3.36 3.03 -1.93
CA PHE A 298 -4.44 2.26 -1.30
C PHE A 298 -4.27 0.77 -1.56
N VAL A 299 -4.51 -0.02 -0.52
CA VAL A 299 -4.44 -1.47 -0.56
C VAL A 299 -5.74 -2.03 -0.01
N GLY A 300 -6.58 -2.57 -0.89
CA GLY A 300 -7.79 -3.29 -0.54
C GLY A 300 -7.51 -4.75 -0.18
N MET A 301 -8.11 -5.23 0.91
CA MET A 301 -8.07 -6.64 1.29
C MET A 301 -9.50 -7.13 1.44
N THR A 302 -9.86 -8.20 0.72
CA THR A 302 -11.19 -8.79 0.88
C THR A 302 -11.20 -10.25 0.44
N ALA A 303 -12.14 -11.02 0.99
CA ALA A 303 -12.38 -12.40 0.57
C ALA A 303 -13.28 -12.44 -0.67
N THR A 304 -14.12 -11.42 -0.87
CA THR A 304 -15.14 -11.38 -1.92
C THR A 304 -14.86 -10.20 -2.85
N GLY A 305 -14.60 -10.48 -4.13
CA GLY A 305 -14.30 -9.47 -5.14
C GLY A 305 -15.51 -8.62 -5.57
N ALA A 306 -16.73 -9.04 -5.26
CA ALA A 306 -17.96 -8.38 -5.71
C ALA A 306 -18.90 -8.06 -4.55
N LEU A 307 -19.58 -6.91 -4.66
CA LEU A 307 -20.76 -6.58 -3.86
C LEU A 307 -21.88 -6.18 -4.83
N ILE A 308 -22.91 -7.02 -4.95
CA ILE A 308 -24.06 -6.83 -5.84
C ILE A 308 -23.60 -6.60 -7.30
N ALA A 309 -23.70 -5.36 -7.81
CA ALA A 309 -23.40 -4.97 -9.19
C ALA A 309 -22.06 -4.21 -9.34
N ARG A 310 -21.35 -3.95 -8.24
CA ARG A 310 -20.04 -3.26 -8.24
C ARG A 310 -18.95 -4.24 -7.87
N HIS A 311 -17.88 -4.22 -8.65
CA HIS A 311 -16.72 -5.07 -8.40
C HIS A 311 -15.63 -4.26 -7.70
N VAL A 312 -14.83 -4.90 -6.85
CA VAL A 312 -13.71 -4.27 -6.14
C VAL A 312 -12.73 -3.59 -7.12
N THR A 313 -12.65 -4.12 -8.34
CA THR A 313 -11.83 -3.56 -9.43
C THR A 313 -12.26 -2.19 -9.92
N ASP A 314 -13.52 -1.78 -9.67
CA ASP A 314 -14.02 -0.44 -10.03
C ASP A 314 -13.35 0.66 -9.20
N LEU A 315 -12.81 0.30 -8.04
CA LEU A 315 -12.10 1.19 -7.13
C LEU A 315 -10.62 0.83 -6.97
N PHE A 316 -10.29 -0.46 -7.05
CA PHE A 316 -8.93 -1.00 -6.92
C PHE A 316 -8.59 -1.78 -8.21
N PRO A 317 -8.15 -1.12 -9.27
CA PRO A 317 -8.05 -1.74 -10.60
C PRO A 317 -6.97 -2.82 -10.67
N THR A 318 -5.93 -2.75 -9.85
CA THR A 318 -4.79 -3.66 -9.92
C THR A 318 -4.91 -4.77 -8.88
N GLN A 319 -5.13 -6.01 -9.32
CA GLN A 319 -5.08 -7.18 -8.45
C GLN A 319 -3.61 -7.65 -8.29
N THR A 320 -3.09 -7.71 -7.07
CA THR A 320 -1.69 -8.09 -6.81
C THR A 320 -1.51 -9.55 -6.40
N SER A 321 -2.57 -10.23 -5.96
CA SER A 321 -2.55 -11.67 -5.68
C SER A 321 -3.96 -12.28 -5.71
N ARG A 322 -4.06 -13.56 -6.11
CA ARG A 322 -5.27 -14.41 -6.06
C ARG A 322 -5.02 -15.56 -5.10
N PHE A 323 -5.86 -15.69 -4.08
CA PHE A 323 -5.85 -16.87 -3.22
C PHE A 323 -6.79 -17.92 -3.82
N ASP A 324 -6.24 -18.92 -4.49
CA ASP A 324 -7.04 -20.08 -4.89
C ASP A 324 -7.26 -20.98 -3.66
N LEU A 325 -8.50 -20.99 -3.14
CA LEU A 325 -8.93 -21.88 -2.05
C LEU A 325 -8.59 -23.36 -2.31
N ALA A 326 -8.46 -23.78 -3.58
CA ALA A 326 -8.06 -25.15 -3.93
C ALA A 326 -6.60 -25.49 -3.55
N GLN A 327 -5.74 -24.48 -3.37
CA GLN A 327 -4.34 -24.68 -2.96
C GLN A 327 -4.17 -24.79 -1.43
N ALA A 328 -5.24 -24.56 -0.66
CA ALA A 328 -5.24 -24.62 0.80
C ALA A 328 -5.73 -25.96 1.39
N ALA A 329 -6.04 -26.96 0.54
CA ALA A 329 -6.55 -28.28 0.92
C ALA A 329 -5.50 -29.39 0.85
#